data_AF-A0A520KW41-F1
#
_entry.id   AF-A0A520KW41-F1
#
_cell.length_a   1.000
_cell.length_b   1.000
_cell.length_c   1.000
_cell.angle_alpha   90.00
_cell.angle_beta   90.00
_cell.angle_gamma   90.00
#
_symmetry.space_group_name_H-M   'P 1'
#
loop_
_entity.id
_entity.type
_entity.pdbx_description
1 polymer ?
#
loop_
_entity_poly.entity_id
_entity_poly.type
_entity_poly.pdbx_seq_one_letter_code
_entity_poly.pdbx_strand_id
1 'polypeptide(L)' 'MKAKKIERELVQILEEENVSSDVGDLIPFERDDQFALVPPHRPDIVVRPSTREEVQEILKLAN' A
#
# COMPACT_ATOMS: atom_id res chain seq x y z
N MET A 1 -14.14 -4.37 6.63
CA MET A 1 -13.98 -3.61 7.91
C MET A 1 -12.52 -3.44 8.32
N LYS A 2 -11.66 -4.47 8.24
CA LYS A 2 -10.22 -4.33 8.57
C LYS A 2 -9.44 -3.37 7.65
N ALA A 3 -9.62 -3.47 6.33
CA ALA A 3 -8.93 -2.63 5.35
C ALA A 3 -9.13 -1.13 5.59
N LYS A 4 -10.38 -0.68 5.81
CA LYS A 4 -10.68 0.74 6.14
C LYS A 4 -10.07 1.24 7.45
N LYS A 5 -9.76 0.36 8.41
CA LYS A 5 -9.07 0.76 9.64
C LYS A 5 -7.59 0.98 9.37
N ILE A 6 -6.97 0.04 8.67
CA ILE A 6 -5.56 0.10 8.27
C ILE A 6 -5.30 1.32 7.39
N GLU A 7 -6.16 1.58 6.41
CA GLU A 7 -6.08 2.76 5.54
C GLU A 7 -6.02 4.07 6.33
N ARG A 8 -6.88 4.24 7.35
CA ARG A 8 -6.87 5.44 8.20
C ARG A 8 -5.59 5.56 9.02
N GLU A 9 -5.07 4.45 9.53
CA GLU A 9 -3.81 4.45 10.30
C GLU A 9 -2.63 4.78 9.39
N LEU A 10 -2.63 4.29 8.14
CA LEU A 10 -1.64 4.64 7.14
C LEU A 10 -1.71 6.12 6.75
N VAL A 11 -2.91 6.69 6.57
CA VAL A 11 -3.08 8.13 6.28
C VAL A 11 -2.55 8.99 7.43
N GLN A 12 -2.67 8.54 8.68
CA GLN A 12 -2.09 9.24 9.82
C GLN A 12 -0.56 9.24 9.84
N ILE A 13 0.08 8.22 9.24
CA ILE A 13 1.54 8.12 9.15
C ILE A 13 2.08 8.89 7.92
N LEU A 14 1.36 8.82 6.80
CA LEU A 14 1.89 9.18 5.48
C LEU A 14 1.22 10.38 4.82
N GLU A 15 0.13 10.91 5.36
CA GLU A 15 -0.77 11.86 4.69
C GLU A 15 -1.60 11.19 3.57
N GLU A 16 -2.70 11.84 3.18
CA GLU A 16 -3.75 11.22 2.34
C GLU A 16 -3.25 10.93 0.92
N GLU A 17 -2.44 11.82 0.35
CA GLU A 17 -1.87 11.70 -1.00
C GLU A 17 -0.86 10.56 -1.17
N ASN A 18 -0.43 9.92 -0.07
CA ASN A 18 0.56 8.84 -0.07
C ASN A 18 -0.04 7.49 0.26
N VAL A 19 -1.38 7.39 0.34
CA VAL A 19 -2.12 6.15 0.59
C VAL A 19 -3.21 6.04 -0.46
N SER A 20 -3.20 4.97 -1.26
CA SER A 20 -4.24 4.74 -2.26
C SER A 20 -4.85 3.34 -2.13
N SER A 21 -6.17 3.31 -2.11
CA SER A 21 -7.00 2.11 -2.32
C SER A 21 -7.78 2.18 -3.63
N ASP A 22 -7.51 3.19 -4.46
CA ASP A 22 -8.21 3.41 -5.72
C ASP A 22 -7.75 2.43 -6.79
N VAL A 23 -8.72 1.78 -7.45
CA VAL A 23 -8.44 0.73 -8.43
C VAL A 23 -7.47 1.17 -9.53
N GLY A 24 -7.54 2.43 -9.96
CA GLY A 24 -6.64 2.99 -10.98
C GLY A 24 -5.17 2.97 -10.55
N ASP A 25 -4.91 3.25 -9.27
CA ASP A 25 -3.57 3.29 -8.71
C ASP A 25 -3.06 1.91 -8.32
N LEU A 26 -3.95 0.95 -8.07
CA LEU A 26 -3.58 -0.43 -7.71
C LEU A 26 -3.16 -1.28 -8.91
N ILE A 27 -3.73 -1.02 -10.10
CA ILE A 27 -3.50 -1.81 -11.33
C ILE A 27 -2.01 -1.99 -11.67
N PRO A 28 -1.16 -0.95 -11.61
CA PRO A 28 0.27 -1.09 -11.88
C PRO A 28 1.00 -2.04 -10.93
N PHE A 29 0.47 -2.26 -9.73
CA PHE A 29 1.09 -3.08 -8.68
C PHE A 29 0.53 -4.51 -8.62
N GLU A 30 -0.35 -4.89 -9.56
CA GLU A 30 -0.88 -6.25 -9.63
C GLU A 30 0.13 -7.26 -10.22
N ARG A 31 1.14 -6.77 -10.93
CA ARG A 31 2.07 -7.60 -11.72
C ARG A 31 3.51 -7.20 -11.46
N ASP A 32 4.37 -8.22 -11.53
CA ASP A 32 5.81 -8.03 -11.61
C ASP A 32 6.25 -8.31 -13.05
N ASP A 33 6.86 -7.33 -13.69
CA ASP A 33 7.34 -7.41 -15.08
C ASP A 33 8.38 -8.52 -15.28
N GLN A 34 9.05 -8.97 -14.21
CA GLN A 34 10.02 -10.07 -14.26
C GLN A 34 9.36 -11.44 -14.34
N PHE A 35 8.08 -11.56 -13.95
CA PHE A 35 7.38 -12.84 -13.81
C PHE A 35 6.09 -12.90 -14.63
N ALA A 36 6.22 -12.80 -15.96
CA ALA A 36 5.08 -12.74 -16.89
C ALA A 36 4.06 -13.90 -16.82
N LEU A 37 4.46 -15.06 -16.30
CA LEU A 37 3.59 -16.25 -16.15
C LEU A 37 2.88 -16.33 -14.79
N VAL A 38 3.22 -15.47 -13.84
CA VAL A 38 2.57 -15.42 -12.54
C VAL A 38 1.24 -14.68 -12.68
N PRO A 39 0.11 -15.25 -12.20
CA PRO A 39 -1.17 -14.56 -12.23
C PRO A 39 -1.10 -13.22 -11.48
N PRO A 40 -1.79 -12.18 -11.98
CA PRO A 40 -1.82 -10.90 -11.29
C PRO A 40 -2.45 -11.05 -9.90
N HIS A 41 -1.90 -10.36 -8.90
CA HIS A 41 -2.44 -10.31 -7.56
C HIS A 41 -2.55 -8.85 -7.10
N ARG A 42 -3.78 -8.32 -7.08
CA ARG A 42 -4.03 -6.93 -6.70
C ARG A 42 -3.84 -6.71 -5.20
N PRO A 43 -3.06 -5.69 -4.79
CA PRO A 43 -2.99 -5.28 -3.39
C PRO A 43 -4.28 -4.58 -2.95
N ASP A 44 -4.61 -4.64 -1.66
CA ASP A 44 -5.75 -3.88 -1.12
C ASP A 44 -5.47 -2.38 -1.02
N ILE A 45 -4.21 -2.01 -0.75
CA ILE A 45 -3.74 -0.63 -0.52
C ILE A 45 -2.28 -0.53 -1.02
N VAL A 46 -1.91 0.58 -1.63
CA VAL A 46 -0.53 0.95 -1.95
C VAL A 46 -0.16 2.23 -1.20
N VAL A 47 1.08 2.30 -0.72
CA VAL A 47 1.60 3.45 0.03
C VAL A 47 2.93 3.97 -0.53
N ARG A 48 3.19 5.26 -0.37
CA ARG A 48 4.41 5.93 -0.85
C ARG A 48 5.13 6.68 0.28
N PRO A 49 5.86 5.97 1.16
CA PRO A 49 6.69 6.61 2.18
C PRO A 49 7.86 7.36 1.55
N SER A 50 8.26 8.46 2.17
CA SER A 50 9.39 9.31 1.79
C SER A 50 10.55 9.24 2.78
N THR A 51 10.31 8.76 4.00
CA THR A 51 11.33 8.66 5.06
C THR A 51 11.49 7.26 5.61
N ARG A 52 12.64 7.01 6.24
CA ARG A 52 12.91 5.73 6.91
C ARG A 52 11.98 5.55 8.12
N GLU A 53 11.68 6.63 8.81
CA GLU A 53 10.84 6.68 10.01
C GLU A 53 9.41 6.26 9.67
N GLU A 54 8.85 6.75 8.56
CA GLU A 54 7.54 6.32 8.05
C GLU A 54 7.51 4.81 7.76
N VAL A 55 8.54 4.27 7.11
CA VAL A 55 8.66 2.82 6.86
C VAL A 55 8.64 2.05 8.18
N GLN A 56 9.33 2.53 9.21
CA GLN A 56 9.35 1.87 10.52
C GLN A 56 7.99 1.88 11.21
N GLU A 57 7.24 2.98 11.14
CA GLU A 57 5.89 3.05 11.71
C GLU A 57 4.90 2.12 10.99
N ILE A 58 4.98 2.04 9.65
CA ILE A 58 4.15 1.10 8.87
C ILE A 58 4.44 -0.35 9.27
N LEU A 59 5.72 -0.72 9.43
CA LEU A 59 6.09 -2.07 9.85
C LEU A 59 5.60 -2.41 11.25
N LYS A 60 5.46 -1.43 12.15
CA LYS A 60 4.86 -1.66 13.48
C LYS A 60 3.36 -1.94 13.39
N LEU A 61 2.64 -1.30 12.46
CA LEU A 61 1.22 -1.60 12.20
C LEU A 61 1.00 -3.00 11.61
N ALA A 62 1.97 -3.52 10.87
CA ALA A 62 1.88 -4.81 10.18
C ALA A 62 2.18 -6.04 11.07
N ASN A 63 2.71 -5.83 12.28
CA ASN A 63 3.02 -6.88 13.26
C ASN A 63 1.88 -7.05 14.28
#